data_AF-A0A8H4EBQ1-F1
#
_entry.id   AF-A0A8H4EBQ1-F1
#
_cell.length_a   1.000
_cell.length_b   1.000
_cell.length_c   1.000
_cell.angle_alpha   90.00
_cell.angle_beta   90.00
_cell.angle_gamma   90.00
#
_symmetry.space_group_name_H-M   'P 1'
#
loop_
_entity.id
_entity.type
_entity.pdbx_description
1 polymer ?
#
loop_
_entity_poly.entity_id
_entity_poly.type
_entity_poly.pdbx_seq_one_letter_code
_entity_poly.pdbx_strand_id
1 'polypeptide(L)'
;MQTKPLSLKAIWHLVLPLLATSATAAPYQTRILETGTTFGSPDPYGPWSLTPSFANKPGPDLGYIKTSNTGTGKVEVHLASRASNYQTRTLELGTTFWPEDNGVWQLIDADGDGRDDLVYIKTRNTGTGRVEVHIASAASNFQTRIKEVGTTFLPEDNGTWQMADFDGDGILDLIYIKTRNTGTGRVEVHVASGASNYQTRVQEVGTTFYPEDNGVWQMIDFNRDRKLDLVYIKTRNTGTGRVEVHVASGASTYQTRVQEVGTTFYPEDNGFWQMIDFNKDGLLDLAFIKTQNTGTGRIEVHVATGRN
;
A
#
# COMPACT_ATOMS: atom_id res chain seq x y z
N MET A 1 -33.09 63.35 -58.42
CA MET A 1 -33.62 62.10 -57.81
C MET A 1 -32.42 61.38 -57.24
N GLN A 2 -32.28 61.02 -55.97
CA GLN A 2 -33.22 60.73 -54.90
C GLN A 2 -32.42 60.77 -53.59
N THR A 3 -33.07 61.19 -52.50
CA THR A 3 -32.57 61.27 -51.13
C THR A 3 -32.29 59.89 -50.50
N LYS A 4 -31.26 59.77 -49.64
CA LYS A 4 -31.34 59.18 -48.27
C LYS A 4 -29.96 59.09 -47.58
N PRO A 5 -29.83 59.47 -46.29
CA PRO A 5 -28.67 59.16 -45.45
C PRO A 5 -28.99 58.00 -44.48
N LEU A 6 -27.99 57.18 -44.13
CA LEU A 6 -28.02 56.15 -43.06
C LEU A 6 -26.59 56.07 -42.49
N SER A 7 -26.29 56.58 -41.29
CA SER A 7 -26.57 56.09 -39.92
C SER A 7 -25.40 55.28 -39.33
N LEU A 8 -24.83 55.81 -38.24
CA LEU A 8 -23.82 55.21 -37.35
C LEU A 8 -24.17 53.78 -36.90
N LYS A 9 -23.15 52.91 -36.82
CA LYS A 9 -22.97 51.98 -35.68
C LYS A 9 -21.48 51.77 -35.39
N ALA A 10 -21.04 52.28 -34.24
CA ALA A 10 -19.78 51.90 -33.61
C ALA A 10 -19.89 50.45 -33.09
N ILE A 11 -18.94 49.59 -33.47
CA ILE A 11 -18.81 48.23 -32.94
C ILE A 11 -17.73 48.27 -31.87
N TRP A 12 -18.14 48.27 -30.61
CA TRP A 12 -17.26 47.99 -29.48
C TRP A 12 -16.92 46.49 -29.49
N HIS A 13 -15.67 46.14 -29.79
CA HIS A 13 -15.17 44.78 -29.53
C HIS A 13 -14.80 44.70 -28.06
N LEU A 14 -15.68 44.11 -27.25
CA LEU A 14 -15.36 43.68 -25.90
C LEU A 14 -14.57 42.36 -26.02
N VAL A 15 -13.24 42.45 -26.04
CA VAL A 15 -12.40 41.26 -25.88
C VAL A 15 -12.36 40.94 -24.39
N LEU A 16 -13.17 39.99 -23.94
CA LEU A 16 -12.93 39.35 -22.64
C LEU A 16 -11.66 38.49 -22.76
N PRO A 17 -10.66 38.67 -21.89
CA PRO A 17 -9.59 37.69 -21.79
C PRO A 17 -10.19 36.40 -21.20
N LEU A 18 -10.16 35.32 -21.99
CA LEU A 18 -10.40 33.97 -21.49
C LEU A 18 -9.22 33.61 -20.59
N LEU A 19 -9.33 33.89 -19.29
CA LEU A 19 -8.46 33.31 -18.27
C LEU A 19 -8.82 31.82 -18.17
N ALA A 20 -8.17 31.00 -19.00
CA ALA A 20 -8.12 29.57 -18.78
C ALA A 20 -7.27 29.32 -17.53
N THR A 21 -7.91 29.31 -16.37
CA THR A 21 -7.32 28.69 -15.18
C THR A 21 -7.26 27.20 -15.47
N SER A 22 -6.09 26.66 -15.82
CA SER A 22 -5.88 25.22 -15.77
C SER A 22 -5.99 24.80 -14.31
N ALA A 23 -7.17 24.32 -13.90
CA ALA A 23 -7.28 23.58 -12.67
C ALA A 23 -6.36 22.36 -12.81
N THR A 24 -5.26 22.32 -12.04
CA THR A 24 -4.49 21.09 -11.89
C THR A 24 -5.45 20.03 -11.37
N ALA A 25 -5.43 18.83 -11.94
CA ALA A 25 -6.33 17.78 -11.51
C ALA A 25 -6.03 17.42 -10.04
N ALA A 26 -6.98 16.82 -9.34
CA ALA A 26 -6.69 16.18 -8.06
C ALA A 26 -5.70 15.02 -8.29
N PRO A 27 -4.99 14.53 -7.25
CA PRO A 27 -4.16 13.34 -7.42
C PRO A 27 -5.04 12.11 -7.67
N TYR A 28 -4.43 11.05 -8.20
CA TYR A 28 -5.07 9.75 -8.50
C TYR A 28 -6.20 9.78 -9.52
N GLN A 29 -6.27 10.83 -10.35
CA GLN A 29 -7.28 10.93 -11.42
C GLN A 29 -6.82 10.32 -12.75
N THR A 30 -5.52 10.11 -12.93
CA THR A 30 -4.95 9.60 -14.18
C THR A 30 -4.37 8.20 -13.99
N ARG A 31 -4.84 7.23 -14.79
CA ARG A 31 -4.27 5.87 -14.87
C ARG A 31 -2.96 5.89 -15.63
N ILE A 32 -1.90 5.33 -15.04
CA ILE A 32 -0.57 5.21 -15.65
C ILE A 32 -0.18 3.78 -16.00
N LEU A 33 -0.94 2.79 -15.52
CA LEU A 33 -0.79 1.39 -15.88
C LEU A 33 -2.11 0.64 -15.70
N GLU A 34 -2.48 -0.20 -16.67
CA GLU A 34 -3.48 -1.26 -16.53
C GLU A 34 -3.00 -2.46 -17.35
N THR A 35 -2.60 -3.55 -16.71
CA THR A 35 -2.04 -4.72 -17.41
C THR A 35 -2.37 -6.02 -16.70
N GLY A 36 -2.70 -7.06 -17.47
CA GLY A 36 -2.64 -8.44 -16.99
C GLY A 36 -1.18 -8.88 -16.80
N THR A 37 -0.95 -9.86 -15.93
CA THR A 37 0.40 -10.36 -15.59
C THR A 37 0.60 -11.80 -16.02
N THR A 38 1.77 -12.39 -15.75
CA THR A 38 2.03 -13.81 -15.99
C THR A 38 1.20 -14.76 -15.10
N PHE A 39 0.51 -14.28 -14.07
CA PHE A 39 -0.26 -15.11 -13.14
C PHE A 39 -1.70 -15.29 -13.61
N GLY A 40 -2.23 -16.51 -13.52
CA GLY A 40 -3.64 -16.78 -13.81
C GLY A 40 -4.56 -16.21 -12.73
N SER A 41 -5.80 -15.90 -13.09
CA SER A 41 -6.83 -15.45 -12.15
C SER A 41 -8.02 -16.41 -12.17
N PRO A 42 -8.64 -16.73 -11.01
CA PRO A 42 -8.30 -16.23 -9.69
C PRO A 42 -7.10 -16.96 -9.05
N ASP A 43 -6.34 -16.25 -8.20
CA ASP A 43 -5.27 -16.85 -7.38
C ASP A 43 -5.32 -16.32 -5.93
N PRO A 44 -6.30 -16.79 -5.13
CA PRO A 44 -6.60 -16.22 -3.81
C PRO A 44 -5.73 -16.79 -2.68
N TYR A 45 -4.71 -17.59 -2.98
CA TYR A 45 -4.04 -18.44 -1.98
C TYR A 45 -2.96 -17.74 -1.14
N GLY A 46 -2.96 -16.40 -1.10
CA GLY A 46 -2.06 -15.60 -0.28
C GLY A 46 -1.99 -14.13 -0.71
N PRO A 47 -1.22 -13.29 0.00
CA PRO A 47 -1.18 -11.85 -0.28
C PRO A 47 -0.32 -11.49 -1.49
N TRP A 48 -0.73 -10.43 -2.16
CA TRP A 48 -0.03 -9.81 -3.27
C TRP A 48 0.45 -8.41 -2.88
N SER A 49 1.60 -7.99 -3.40
CA SER A 49 2.14 -6.65 -3.19
C SER A 49 3.03 -6.24 -4.35
N LEU A 50 3.18 -4.94 -4.56
CA LEU A 50 4.26 -4.39 -5.37
C LEU A 50 5.47 -4.20 -4.46
N THR A 51 6.57 -4.84 -4.84
CA THR A 51 7.82 -4.83 -4.09
C THR A 51 8.72 -3.72 -4.64
N PRO A 52 9.17 -2.76 -3.81
CA PRO A 52 10.09 -1.72 -4.26
C PRO A 52 11.31 -2.37 -4.91
N SER A 53 11.51 -2.13 -6.20
CA SER A 53 12.70 -2.65 -6.86
C SER A 53 13.87 -1.70 -6.63
N PHE A 54 14.94 -2.26 -6.08
CA PHE A 54 16.25 -1.63 -5.97
C PHE A 54 16.90 -1.39 -7.35
N ALA A 55 18.01 -0.64 -7.34
CA ALA A 55 18.58 0.17 -8.41
C ALA A 55 18.42 -0.33 -9.87
N ASN A 56 18.14 0.61 -10.78
CA ASN A 56 18.07 0.47 -12.24
C ASN A 56 16.87 -0.27 -12.85
N LYS A 57 15.79 -0.55 -12.10
CA LYS A 57 14.52 -1.02 -12.69
C LYS A 57 13.51 0.12 -12.93
N PRO A 58 12.62 -0.01 -13.94
CA PRO A 58 11.63 1.01 -14.28
C PRO A 58 10.48 1.19 -13.26
N GLY A 59 10.42 0.38 -12.21
CA GLY A 59 9.39 0.43 -11.16
C GLY A 59 9.39 -0.85 -10.30
N PRO A 60 8.39 -1.01 -9.42
CA PRO A 60 8.31 -2.14 -8.48
C PRO A 60 7.86 -3.43 -9.16
N ASP A 61 8.50 -4.55 -8.80
CA ASP A 61 8.12 -5.88 -9.27
C ASP A 61 6.80 -6.33 -8.58
N LEU A 62 6.12 -7.32 -9.14
CA LEU A 62 4.92 -7.89 -8.52
C LEU A 62 5.34 -9.09 -7.67
N GLY A 63 5.11 -9.01 -6.37
CA GLY A 63 5.34 -10.07 -5.40
C GLY A 63 4.06 -10.81 -5.02
N TYR A 64 4.17 -12.13 -4.92
CA TYR A 64 3.11 -13.01 -4.45
C TYR A 64 3.67 -14.01 -3.43
N ILE A 65 3.10 -13.97 -2.23
CA ILE A 65 3.39 -14.93 -1.17
C ILE A 65 2.26 -15.95 -1.18
N LYS A 66 2.51 -17.12 -1.76
CA LYS A 66 1.51 -18.19 -1.83
C LYS A 66 1.59 -19.04 -0.55
N THR A 67 0.57 -18.95 0.29
CA THR A 67 0.56 -19.57 1.62
C THR A 67 -0.28 -20.84 1.66
N SER A 68 -1.11 -21.09 0.66
CA SER A 68 -1.90 -22.33 0.52
C SER A 68 -1.92 -22.80 -0.94
N ASN A 69 -2.35 -24.04 -1.19
CA ASN A 69 -2.35 -24.64 -2.53
C ASN A 69 -0.98 -24.52 -3.26
N THR A 70 0.10 -24.65 -2.50
CA THR A 70 1.50 -24.51 -2.94
C THR A 70 1.97 -25.81 -3.60
N GLY A 71 2.73 -25.72 -4.69
CA GLY A 71 3.30 -26.89 -5.36
C GLY A 71 4.43 -27.56 -4.56
N THR A 72 5.12 -26.81 -3.72
CA THR A 72 6.25 -27.29 -2.91
C THR A 72 5.87 -27.87 -1.55
N GLY A 73 4.61 -27.70 -1.12
CA GLY A 73 4.17 -27.99 0.25
C GLY A 73 4.71 -27.03 1.31
N LYS A 74 5.38 -25.95 0.87
CA LYS A 74 5.93 -24.85 1.67
C LYS A 74 5.30 -23.54 1.21
N VAL A 75 5.34 -22.50 2.04
CA VAL A 75 5.02 -21.14 1.56
C VAL A 75 5.95 -20.81 0.41
N GLU A 76 5.42 -20.33 -0.71
CA GLU A 76 6.19 -19.96 -1.89
C GLU A 76 6.24 -18.46 -2.06
N VAL A 77 7.37 -17.96 -2.55
CA VAL A 77 7.50 -16.58 -3.01
C VAL A 77 7.67 -16.59 -4.52
N HIS A 78 6.84 -15.79 -5.18
CA HIS A 78 6.87 -15.58 -6.62
C HIS A 78 7.10 -14.10 -6.92
N LEU A 79 7.98 -13.79 -7.88
CA LEU A 79 8.22 -12.42 -8.35
C LEU A 79 8.02 -12.36 -9.87
N ALA A 80 7.33 -11.32 -10.35
CA ALA A 80 7.26 -10.99 -11.77
C ALA A 80 7.80 -9.59 -12.07
N SER A 81 8.59 -9.48 -13.14
CA SER A 81 9.38 -8.27 -13.39
C SER A 81 8.57 -7.14 -13.99
N ARG A 82 8.66 -5.95 -13.40
CA ARG A 82 8.13 -4.70 -13.96
C ARG A 82 8.70 -4.36 -15.33
N ALA A 83 9.99 -4.66 -15.55
CA ALA A 83 10.65 -4.37 -16.84
C ALA A 83 10.01 -5.13 -18.01
N SER A 84 9.38 -6.26 -17.72
CA SER A 84 8.60 -7.06 -18.68
C SER A 84 7.11 -6.72 -18.71
N ASN A 85 6.65 -5.66 -18.03
CA ASN A 85 5.22 -5.44 -17.71
C ASN A 85 4.58 -6.68 -17.07
N TYR A 86 5.29 -7.28 -16.10
CA TYR A 86 4.88 -8.45 -15.32
C TYR A 86 4.65 -9.73 -16.15
N GLN A 87 5.21 -9.83 -17.36
CA GLN A 87 5.11 -11.03 -18.21
C GLN A 87 6.19 -12.08 -17.95
N THR A 88 7.25 -11.73 -17.23
CA THR A 88 8.36 -12.64 -16.89
C THR A 88 8.39 -12.89 -15.39
N ARG A 89 8.28 -14.16 -14.99
CA ARG A 89 8.58 -14.60 -13.62
C ARG A 89 10.08 -14.62 -13.41
N THR A 90 10.56 -13.91 -12.41
CA THR A 90 11.99 -13.84 -12.04
C THR A 90 12.33 -14.68 -10.83
N LEU A 91 11.32 -15.08 -10.06
CA LEU A 91 11.47 -15.96 -8.90
C LEU A 91 10.21 -16.81 -8.72
N GLU A 92 10.39 -18.08 -8.40
CA GLU A 92 9.34 -19.02 -8.02
C GLU A 92 9.97 -20.17 -7.24
N LEU A 93 9.84 -20.16 -5.90
CA LEU A 93 10.43 -21.17 -5.04
C LEU A 93 9.70 -21.33 -3.71
N GLY A 94 9.83 -22.50 -3.10
CA GLY A 94 9.36 -22.77 -1.74
C GLY A 94 10.36 -22.28 -0.69
N THR A 95 9.85 -21.72 0.39
CA THR A 95 10.65 -21.18 1.49
C THR A 95 10.81 -22.19 2.63
N THR A 96 11.54 -21.82 3.68
CA THR A 96 11.61 -22.65 4.89
C THR A 96 10.28 -22.71 5.68
N PHE A 97 9.30 -21.82 5.40
CA PHE A 97 8.01 -21.80 6.13
C PHE A 97 7.04 -22.87 5.67
N TRP A 98 6.36 -23.49 6.65
CA TRP A 98 5.16 -24.29 6.37
C TRP A 98 3.95 -23.39 6.08
N PRO A 99 3.01 -23.83 5.23
CA PRO A 99 1.71 -23.19 5.05
C PRO A 99 0.99 -22.97 6.39
N GLU A 100 0.70 -21.71 6.72
CA GLU A 100 0.05 -21.29 7.96
C GLU A 100 -0.90 -20.10 7.68
N ASP A 101 -2.06 -20.05 8.38
CA ASP A 101 -3.13 -19.05 8.21
C ASP A 101 -3.37 -18.19 9.48
N ASN A 102 -2.44 -18.23 10.41
CA ASN A 102 -2.51 -17.62 11.74
C ASN A 102 -1.61 -16.39 11.90
N GLY A 103 -1.38 -15.66 10.81
CA GLY A 103 -0.59 -14.43 10.81
C GLY A 103 -0.68 -13.65 9.52
N VAL A 104 0.17 -12.64 9.41
CA VAL A 104 0.28 -11.73 8.26
C VAL A 104 1.63 -11.94 7.59
N TRP A 105 1.63 -11.95 6.26
CA TRP A 105 2.82 -12.13 5.43
C TRP A 105 3.17 -10.86 4.67
N GLN A 106 4.44 -10.50 4.62
CA GLN A 106 4.94 -9.32 3.90
C GLN A 106 6.27 -9.62 3.21
N LEU A 107 6.53 -8.90 2.12
CA LEU A 107 7.85 -8.79 1.50
C LEU A 107 8.37 -7.38 1.82
N ILE A 108 9.53 -7.32 2.49
CA ILE A 108 10.18 -6.06 2.89
C ILE A 108 11.66 -6.31 3.14
N ASP A 109 12.53 -5.41 2.69
CA ASP A 109 13.97 -5.43 2.96
C ASP A 109 14.23 -5.23 4.45
N ALA A 110 14.43 -6.34 5.18
CA ALA A 110 14.48 -6.33 6.64
C ALA A 110 15.92 -6.31 7.19
N ASP A 111 16.90 -6.70 6.38
CA ASP A 111 18.33 -6.64 6.73
C ASP A 111 19.12 -5.55 5.97
N GLY A 112 18.44 -4.78 5.09
CA GLY A 112 19.02 -3.63 4.40
C GLY A 112 19.94 -4.01 3.25
N ASP A 113 19.86 -5.25 2.75
CA ASP A 113 20.70 -5.74 1.64
C ASP A 113 20.18 -5.33 0.25
N GLY A 114 19.02 -4.67 0.19
CA GLY A 114 18.36 -4.30 -1.04
C GLY A 114 17.60 -5.46 -1.70
N ARG A 115 17.08 -6.41 -0.93
CA ARG A 115 16.18 -7.47 -1.37
C ARG A 115 15.07 -7.66 -0.34
N ASP A 116 13.84 -7.68 -0.80
CA ASP A 116 12.71 -7.89 0.10
C ASP A 116 12.72 -9.31 0.69
N ASP A 117 12.90 -9.39 2.01
CA ASP A 117 12.83 -10.60 2.82
C ASP A 117 11.40 -11.06 3.05
N LEU A 118 11.22 -12.35 3.36
CA LEU A 118 9.92 -12.89 3.69
C LEU A 118 9.66 -12.75 5.19
N VAL A 119 8.77 -11.84 5.54
CA VAL A 119 8.32 -11.58 6.90
C VAL A 119 7.01 -12.30 7.17
N TYR A 120 6.93 -12.95 8.33
CA TYR A 120 5.73 -13.55 8.88
C TYR A 120 5.49 -13.05 10.30
N ILE A 121 4.41 -12.29 10.47
CA ILE A 121 3.92 -11.82 11.77
C ILE A 121 2.87 -12.82 12.24
N LYS A 122 3.26 -13.77 13.07
CA LYS A 122 2.38 -14.80 13.60
C LYS A 122 1.57 -14.25 14.76
N THR A 123 0.25 -14.21 14.60
CA THR A 123 -0.66 -13.52 15.53
C THR A 123 -1.51 -14.47 16.37
N ARG A 124 -1.67 -15.73 15.96
CA ARG A 124 -2.43 -16.75 16.69
C ARG A 124 -1.66 -18.07 16.74
N ASN A 125 -1.98 -18.94 17.70
CA ASN A 125 -1.29 -20.23 17.90
C ASN A 125 0.25 -20.08 17.95
N THR A 126 0.72 -19.04 18.64
CA THR A 126 2.14 -18.67 18.80
C THR A 126 2.79 -19.52 19.89
N GLY A 127 4.05 -19.92 19.72
CA GLY A 127 4.80 -20.70 20.72
C GLY A 127 5.11 -19.92 22.00
N THR A 128 5.23 -18.59 21.89
CA THR A 128 5.55 -17.68 23.02
C THR A 128 4.33 -17.19 23.79
N GLY A 129 3.11 -17.48 23.32
CA GLY A 129 1.87 -16.86 23.83
C GLY A 129 1.75 -15.36 23.52
N ARG A 130 2.64 -14.83 22.68
CA ARG A 130 2.71 -13.43 22.22
C ARG A 130 2.81 -13.41 20.71
N VAL A 131 2.49 -12.27 20.08
CA VAL A 131 2.73 -12.11 18.63
C VAL A 131 4.21 -12.33 18.34
N GLU A 132 4.53 -13.09 17.30
CA GLU A 132 5.90 -13.41 16.92
C GLU A 132 6.25 -12.83 15.56
N VAL A 133 7.49 -12.37 15.41
CA VAL A 133 8.05 -11.95 14.12
C VAL A 133 9.07 -12.99 13.68
N HIS A 134 8.84 -13.53 12.48
CA HIS A 134 9.72 -14.49 11.81
C HIS A 134 10.15 -13.91 10.47
N ILE A 135 11.45 -13.93 10.16
CA ILE A 135 12.00 -13.34 8.92
C ILE A 135 12.93 -14.34 8.25
N ALA A 136 12.75 -14.56 6.94
CA ALA A 136 13.61 -15.39 6.11
C ALA A 136 14.34 -14.53 5.07
N SER A 137 15.66 -14.67 4.98
CA SER A 137 16.47 -13.80 4.13
C SER A 137 16.32 -14.13 2.63
N ALA A 138 16.04 -13.13 1.80
CA ALA A 138 16.01 -13.22 0.36
C ALA A 138 17.39 -13.53 -0.24
N ALA A 139 18.49 -13.08 0.38
CA ALA A 139 19.86 -13.44 -0.02
C ALA A 139 20.08 -14.96 -0.01
N SER A 140 19.39 -15.67 0.89
CA SER A 140 19.44 -17.12 1.02
C SER A 140 18.39 -17.87 0.18
N ASN A 141 17.65 -17.18 -0.69
CA ASN A 141 16.42 -17.68 -1.32
C ASN A 141 15.40 -18.17 -0.27
N PHE A 142 15.24 -17.40 0.80
CA PHE A 142 14.31 -17.66 1.91
C PHE A 142 14.53 -19.01 2.63
N GLN A 143 15.77 -19.52 2.64
CA GLN A 143 16.13 -20.78 3.31
C GLN A 143 16.74 -20.56 4.70
N THR A 144 17.22 -19.36 5.00
CA THR A 144 17.79 -18.98 6.30
C THR A 144 16.83 -18.08 7.06
N ARG A 145 16.48 -18.48 8.29
CA ARG A 145 15.79 -17.63 9.27
C ARG A 145 16.78 -16.64 9.88
N ILE A 146 16.51 -15.35 9.74
CA ILE A 146 17.35 -14.28 10.29
C ILE A 146 16.74 -13.63 11.54
N LYS A 147 15.44 -13.88 11.80
CA LYS A 147 14.74 -13.42 13.00
C LYS A 147 13.63 -14.40 13.35
N GLU A 148 13.53 -14.79 14.61
CA GLU A 148 12.40 -15.57 15.18
C GLU A 148 12.26 -15.15 16.64
N VAL A 149 11.29 -14.28 16.94
CA VAL A 149 11.18 -13.67 18.29
C VAL A 149 9.73 -13.39 18.68
N GLY A 150 9.38 -13.64 19.94
CA GLY A 150 8.14 -13.17 20.54
C GLY A 150 8.23 -11.70 20.91
N THR A 151 7.16 -10.94 20.69
CA THR A 151 7.14 -9.48 20.86
C THR A 151 6.45 -9.11 22.17
N THR A 152 6.37 -7.82 22.51
CA THR A 152 5.60 -7.35 23.67
C THR A 152 4.07 -7.42 23.46
N PHE A 153 3.58 -7.61 22.23
CA PHE A 153 2.15 -7.71 21.93
C PHE A 153 1.53 -9.06 22.35
N LEU A 154 0.32 -9.01 22.91
CA LEU A 154 -0.54 -10.18 23.01
C LEU A 154 -1.21 -10.47 21.65
N PRO A 155 -1.58 -11.74 21.38
CA PRO A 155 -2.40 -12.12 20.24
C PRO A 155 -3.71 -11.31 20.18
N GLU A 156 -3.90 -10.54 19.11
CA GLU A 156 -5.08 -9.68 18.87
C GLU A 156 -5.46 -9.71 17.37
N ASP A 157 -6.77 -9.73 17.07
CA ASP A 157 -7.33 -9.86 15.70
C ASP A 157 -8.21 -8.66 15.28
N ASN A 158 -8.19 -7.60 16.05
CA ASN A 158 -9.00 -6.39 15.91
C ASN A 158 -8.27 -5.23 15.20
N GLY A 159 -7.34 -5.56 14.30
CA GLY A 159 -6.52 -4.59 13.60
C GLY A 159 -5.64 -5.22 12.52
N THR A 160 -4.71 -4.43 12.01
CA THR A 160 -3.77 -4.82 10.95
C THR A 160 -2.34 -4.71 11.45
N TRP A 161 -1.51 -5.70 11.08
CA TRP A 161 -0.10 -5.77 11.42
C TRP A 161 0.76 -5.40 10.21
N GLN A 162 1.79 -4.59 10.44
CA GLN A 162 2.78 -4.21 9.43
C GLN A 162 4.15 -4.04 10.05
N MET A 163 5.19 -4.14 9.23
CA MET A 163 6.55 -3.72 9.58
C MET A 163 6.99 -2.53 8.74
N ALA A 164 7.67 -1.58 9.37
CA ALA A 164 8.31 -0.43 8.74
C ALA A 164 9.31 0.18 9.72
N ASP A 165 10.34 0.86 9.22
CA ASP A 165 11.25 1.68 10.05
C ASP A 165 10.50 2.94 10.50
N PHE A 166 10.00 2.92 11.75
CA PHE A 166 9.12 3.96 12.27
C PHE A 166 9.90 5.13 12.85
N ASP A 167 11.01 4.85 13.53
CA ASP A 167 11.84 5.88 14.20
C ASP A 167 13.08 6.31 13.40
N GLY A 168 13.33 5.70 12.25
CA GLY A 168 14.38 6.08 11.31
C GLY A 168 15.77 5.56 11.68
N ASP A 169 15.84 4.51 12.50
CA ASP A 169 17.10 3.91 12.94
C ASP A 169 17.66 2.86 11.95
N GLY A 170 16.92 2.54 10.88
CA GLY A 170 17.26 1.55 9.87
C GLY A 170 16.90 0.11 10.25
N ILE A 171 16.19 -0.11 11.36
CA ILE A 171 15.69 -1.41 11.80
C ILE A 171 14.17 -1.38 11.74
N LEU A 172 13.56 -2.39 11.10
CA LEU A 172 12.10 -2.44 11.02
C LEU A 172 11.45 -2.59 12.40
N ASP A 173 10.47 -1.74 12.67
CA ASP A 173 9.60 -1.82 13.83
C ASP A 173 8.34 -2.62 13.55
N LEU A 174 7.72 -3.15 14.61
CA LEU A 174 6.42 -3.83 14.51
C LEU A 174 5.29 -2.87 14.82
N ILE A 175 4.43 -2.64 13.84
CA ILE A 175 3.32 -1.70 13.89
C ILE A 175 2.00 -2.47 13.93
N TYR A 176 1.14 -2.11 14.87
CA TYR A 176 -0.23 -2.58 14.97
C TYR A 176 -1.20 -1.41 14.86
N ILE A 177 -2.01 -1.44 13.79
CA ILE A 177 -3.07 -0.47 13.54
C ILE A 177 -4.37 -1.10 14.05
N LYS A 178 -4.76 -0.74 15.27
CA LYS A 178 -5.93 -1.30 15.95
C LYS A 178 -7.18 -0.54 15.52
N THR A 179 -8.15 -1.24 14.94
CA THR A 179 -9.32 -0.63 14.30
C THR A 179 -10.62 -0.99 15.00
N ARG A 180 -10.65 -1.99 15.87
CA ARG A 180 -11.85 -2.40 16.63
C ARG A 180 -11.50 -2.59 18.10
N ASN A 181 -12.47 -2.43 18.99
CA ASN A 181 -12.29 -2.55 20.45
C ASN A 181 -11.12 -1.69 20.96
N THR A 182 -11.02 -0.46 20.48
CA THR A 182 -9.97 0.49 20.83
C THR A 182 -10.30 1.21 22.14
N GLY A 183 -9.28 1.55 22.93
CA GLY A 183 -9.47 2.24 24.22
C GLY A 183 -9.89 3.70 24.07
N THR A 184 -9.53 4.32 22.96
CA THR A 184 -9.77 5.74 22.64
C THR A 184 -11.09 5.97 21.88
N GLY A 185 -11.76 4.92 21.41
CA GLY A 185 -12.89 5.03 20.47
C GLY A 185 -12.48 5.53 19.08
N ARG A 186 -11.18 5.60 18.81
CA ARG A 186 -10.54 5.97 17.54
C ARG A 186 -9.72 4.79 17.03
N VAL A 187 -9.28 4.84 15.78
CA VAL A 187 -8.20 3.93 15.32
C VAL A 187 -6.94 4.27 16.11
N GLU A 188 -6.23 3.24 16.58
CA GLU A 188 -5.01 3.39 17.38
C GLU A 188 -3.80 2.85 16.64
N VAL A 189 -2.66 3.51 16.81
CA VAL A 189 -1.36 3.05 16.30
C VAL A 189 -0.48 2.69 17.48
N HIS A 190 -0.05 1.42 17.51
CA HIS A 190 0.88 0.88 18.48
C HIS A 190 2.16 0.42 17.78
N VAL A 191 3.32 0.80 18.30
CA VAL A 191 4.62 0.50 17.70
C VAL A 191 5.54 -0.13 18.74
N ALA A 192 6.15 -1.26 18.40
CA ALA A 192 7.20 -1.89 19.19
C ALA A 192 8.54 -1.83 18.45
N SER A 193 9.59 -1.34 19.14
CA SER A 193 10.87 -1.02 18.51
C SER A 193 11.64 -2.27 18.05
N GLY A 194 12.09 -2.29 16.81
CA GLY A 194 12.95 -3.32 16.23
C GLY A 194 14.30 -3.42 16.93
N ALA A 195 14.94 -2.28 17.26
CA ALA A 195 16.18 -2.21 18.03
C ALA A 195 16.07 -2.88 19.41
N SER A 196 14.88 -2.83 20.02
CA SER A 196 14.60 -3.51 21.29
C SER A 196 14.26 -5.01 21.14
N ASN A 197 14.35 -5.59 19.94
CA ASN A 197 13.76 -6.88 19.59
C ASN A 197 12.25 -6.94 19.91
N TYR A 198 11.54 -5.84 19.62
CA TYR A 198 10.10 -5.66 19.82
C TYR A 198 9.64 -5.78 21.28
N GLN A 199 10.52 -5.53 22.25
CA GLN A 199 10.20 -5.60 23.68
C GLN A 199 9.75 -4.25 24.26
N THR A 200 10.13 -3.14 23.62
CA THR A 200 9.77 -1.79 24.04
C THR A 200 8.71 -1.19 23.13
N ARG A 201 7.62 -0.69 23.74
CA ARG A 201 6.62 0.14 23.07
C ARG A 201 7.17 1.56 22.89
N VAL A 202 7.22 2.05 21.66
CA VAL A 202 7.70 3.41 21.36
C VAL A 202 6.58 4.38 21.00
N GLN A 203 5.41 3.88 20.62
CA GLN A 203 4.22 4.71 20.41
C GLN A 203 2.94 3.91 20.65
N GLU A 204 1.97 4.52 21.34
CA GLU A 204 0.62 3.98 21.57
C GLU A 204 -0.38 5.15 21.62
N VAL A 205 -1.03 5.47 20.49
CA VAL A 205 -1.84 6.69 20.35
C VAL A 205 -3.14 6.45 19.60
N GLY A 206 -4.20 7.16 19.99
CA GLY A 206 -5.41 7.30 19.17
C GLY A 206 -5.20 8.33 18.05
N THR A 207 -5.85 8.11 16.92
CA THR A 207 -5.73 8.97 15.73
C THR A 207 -7.00 9.76 15.47
N THR A 208 -6.97 10.65 14.47
CA THR A 208 -8.19 11.35 14.02
C THR A 208 -9.21 10.45 13.29
N PHE A 209 -8.90 9.18 12.99
CA PHE A 209 -9.83 8.26 12.34
C PHE A 209 -10.81 7.61 13.32
N TYR A 210 -12.08 7.50 12.90
CA TYR A 210 -13.03 6.59 13.53
C TYR A 210 -12.75 5.15 13.08
N PRO A 211 -13.03 4.15 13.95
CA PRO A 211 -13.08 2.73 13.58
C PRO A 211 -13.94 2.47 12.34
N GLU A 212 -13.32 1.95 11.28
CA GLU A 212 -13.97 1.62 10.00
C GLU A 212 -13.37 0.32 9.42
N ASP A 213 -14.20 -0.53 8.80
CA ASP A 213 -13.83 -1.86 8.28
C ASP A 213 -13.98 -1.98 6.74
N ASN A 214 -14.16 -0.85 6.06
CA ASN A 214 -14.46 -0.73 4.64
C ASN A 214 -13.28 -0.23 3.79
N GLY A 215 -12.06 -0.61 4.17
CA GLY A 215 -10.85 -0.20 3.48
C GLY A 215 -9.60 -0.90 3.99
N VAL A 216 -8.44 -0.43 3.53
CA VAL A 216 -7.12 -0.96 3.86
C VAL A 216 -6.29 0.12 4.56
N TRP A 217 -5.61 -0.26 5.63
CA TRP A 217 -4.71 0.60 6.39
C TRP A 217 -3.26 0.38 5.98
N GLN A 218 -2.47 1.44 5.87
CA GLN A 218 -1.04 1.37 5.59
C GLN A 218 -0.27 2.43 6.40
N MET A 219 0.97 2.11 6.74
CA MET A 219 1.91 3.06 7.32
C MET A 219 3.03 3.35 6.31
N ILE A 220 3.13 4.58 5.84
CA ILE A 220 4.10 4.98 4.81
C ILE A 220 4.42 6.47 4.91
N ASP A 221 5.65 6.87 4.64
CA ASP A 221 6.04 8.28 4.53
C ASP A 221 5.42 8.89 3.27
N PHE A 222 4.26 9.52 3.42
CA PHE A 222 3.45 10.01 2.30
C PHE A 222 3.97 11.34 1.75
N ASN A 223 4.44 12.21 2.65
CA ASN A 223 4.87 13.56 2.33
C ASN A 223 6.41 13.73 2.29
N ARG A 224 7.17 12.66 2.52
CA ARG A 224 8.64 12.62 2.51
C ARG A 224 9.30 13.40 3.63
N ASP A 225 8.65 13.49 4.78
CA ASP A 225 9.19 14.14 5.97
C ASP A 225 9.96 13.17 6.89
N ARG A 226 10.11 11.90 6.46
CA ARG A 226 10.73 10.78 7.19
C ARG A 226 9.96 10.36 8.44
N LYS A 227 8.69 10.71 8.56
CA LYS A 227 7.78 10.17 9.57
C LYS A 227 6.68 9.43 8.87
N LEU A 228 6.41 8.21 9.32
CA LEU A 228 5.39 7.42 8.66
C LEU A 228 3.99 7.99 8.94
N ASP A 229 3.26 8.27 7.87
CA ASP A 229 1.88 8.72 7.89
C ASP A 229 0.92 7.53 7.90
N LEU A 230 -0.25 7.71 8.52
CA LEU A 230 -1.30 6.70 8.55
C LEU A 230 -2.23 6.91 7.36
N VAL A 231 -2.16 5.99 6.40
CA VAL A 231 -2.98 5.99 5.20
C VAL A 231 -4.15 5.03 5.36
N TYR A 232 -5.34 5.49 4.95
CA TYR A 232 -6.53 4.69 4.81
C TYR A 232 -7.07 4.76 3.39
N ILE A 233 -7.03 3.62 2.70
CA ILE A 233 -7.59 3.45 1.36
C ILE A 233 -9.00 2.90 1.54
N LYS A 234 -10.00 3.78 1.51
CA LYS A 234 -11.41 3.44 1.71
C LYS A 234 -11.99 2.92 0.41
N THR A 235 -12.44 1.67 0.41
CA THR A 235 -12.84 0.94 -0.81
C THR A 235 -14.34 0.71 -0.91
N ARG A 236 -15.08 0.76 0.20
CA ARG A 236 -16.54 0.57 0.24
C ARG A 236 -17.21 1.69 1.06
N ASN A 237 -18.49 1.95 0.82
CA ASN A 237 -19.26 3.02 1.49
C ASN A 237 -18.54 4.39 1.48
N THR A 238 -17.99 4.76 0.33
CA THR A 238 -17.24 6.01 0.13
C THR A 238 -18.18 7.18 -0.16
N GLY A 239 -17.80 8.38 0.24
CA GLY A 239 -18.61 9.59 0.02
C GLY A 239 -18.61 10.04 -1.44
N THR A 240 -17.56 9.72 -2.19
CA THR A 240 -17.37 10.08 -3.60
C THR A 240 -17.92 9.05 -4.59
N GLY A 241 -18.36 7.88 -4.11
CA GLY A 241 -18.71 6.74 -4.99
C GLY A 241 -17.51 6.13 -5.73
N ARG A 242 -16.30 6.53 -5.34
CA ARG A 242 -14.99 6.07 -5.83
C ARG A 242 -14.16 5.58 -4.65
N VAL A 243 -13.07 4.86 -4.90
CA VAL A 243 -12.07 4.59 -3.84
C VAL A 243 -11.50 5.93 -3.38
N GLU A 244 -11.33 6.09 -2.07
CA GLU A 244 -10.79 7.31 -1.46
C GLU A 244 -9.48 7.05 -0.73
N VAL A 245 -8.56 8.01 -0.83
CA VAL A 245 -7.30 8.01 -0.07
C VAL A 245 -7.39 9.09 1.00
N HIS A 246 -7.28 8.65 2.25
CA HIS A 246 -7.26 9.50 3.44
C HIS A 246 -5.93 9.34 4.16
N VAL A 247 -5.28 10.44 4.54
CA VAL A 247 -3.95 10.40 5.16
C VAL A 247 -3.93 11.28 6.41
N ALA A 248 -3.47 10.71 7.53
CA ALA A 248 -3.17 11.44 8.76
C ALA A 248 -1.66 11.58 8.95
N SER A 249 -1.18 12.78 9.25
CA SER A 249 0.25 13.06 9.30
C SER A 249 0.93 12.45 10.54
N GLY A 250 2.00 11.68 10.33
CA GLY A 250 2.90 11.17 11.36
C GLY A 250 3.59 12.28 12.14
N ALA A 251 3.97 13.38 11.48
CA ALA A 251 4.53 14.57 12.13
C ALA A 251 3.58 15.20 13.17
N SER A 252 2.28 15.04 12.98
CA SER A 252 1.24 15.49 13.92
C SER A 252 0.80 14.39 14.91
N THR A 253 1.48 13.24 14.94
CA THR A 253 1.04 12.05 15.68
C THR A 253 -0.41 11.68 15.31
N TYR A 254 -0.68 11.70 14.00
CA TYR A 254 -1.95 11.35 13.38
C TYR A 254 -3.17 12.20 13.79
N GLN A 255 -2.94 13.44 14.23
CA GLN A 255 -4.00 14.38 14.61
C GLN A 255 -4.44 15.31 13.47
N THR A 256 -3.65 15.42 12.39
CA THR A 256 -3.96 16.28 11.23
C THR A 256 -4.18 15.43 9.98
N ARG A 257 -5.31 15.64 9.30
CA ARG A 257 -5.58 15.14 7.95
C ARG A 257 -4.80 15.95 6.92
N VAL A 258 -4.00 15.28 6.09
CA VAL A 258 -3.20 15.94 5.03
C VAL A 258 -3.67 15.59 3.62
N GLN A 259 -4.52 14.58 3.46
CA GLN A 259 -5.12 14.20 2.19
C GLN A 259 -6.47 13.54 2.45
N GLU A 260 -7.51 13.95 1.72
CA GLU A 260 -8.83 13.31 1.70
C GLU A 260 -9.43 13.49 0.29
N VAL A 261 -9.25 12.49 -0.59
CA VAL A 261 -9.65 12.59 -2.01
C VAL A 261 -10.26 11.29 -2.54
N GLY A 262 -11.27 11.42 -3.40
CA GLY A 262 -11.71 10.33 -4.27
C GLY A 262 -10.74 10.14 -5.44
N THR A 263 -10.66 8.93 -5.96
CA THR A 263 -9.74 8.56 -7.05
C THR A 263 -10.50 8.17 -8.31
N THR A 264 -9.78 7.85 -9.39
CA THR A 264 -10.38 7.34 -10.63
C THR A 264 -10.93 5.90 -10.49
N PHE A 265 -10.55 5.16 -9.44
CA PHE A 265 -11.02 3.79 -9.21
C PHE A 265 -12.47 3.73 -8.71
N TYR A 266 -13.26 2.82 -9.28
CA TYR A 266 -14.52 2.41 -8.67
C TYR A 266 -14.27 1.57 -7.40
N PRO A 267 -15.20 1.56 -6.45
CA PRO A 267 -15.18 0.67 -5.29
C PRO A 267 -14.97 -0.80 -5.70
N GLU A 268 -13.83 -1.39 -5.29
CA GLU A 268 -13.47 -2.78 -5.58
C GLU A 268 -12.77 -3.42 -4.36
N ASP A 269 -13.16 -4.65 -4.02
CA ASP A 269 -12.68 -5.42 -2.85
C ASP A 269 -12.11 -6.81 -3.21
N ASN A 270 -11.90 -7.07 -4.50
CA ASN A 270 -11.41 -8.32 -5.08
C ASN A 270 -9.91 -8.28 -5.42
N GLY A 271 -9.11 -7.66 -4.56
CA GLY A 271 -7.69 -7.47 -4.78
C GLY A 271 -6.98 -6.79 -3.61
N PHE A 272 -5.77 -6.30 -3.86
CA PHE A 272 -4.89 -5.69 -2.87
C PHE A 272 -4.60 -4.24 -3.25
N TRP A 273 -4.80 -3.34 -2.30
CA TRP A 273 -4.55 -1.90 -2.45
C TRP A 273 -3.23 -1.53 -1.80
N GLN A 274 -2.46 -0.67 -2.45
CA GLN A 274 -1.17 -0.21 -1.94
C GLN A 274 -0.79 1.18 -2.45
N MET A 275 -0.21 2.00 -1.57
CA MET A 275 0.53 3.20 -1.94
C MET A 275 1.99 2.85 -2.23
N ILE A 276 2.52 3.30 -3.37
CA ILE A 276 3.92 3.09 -3.74
C ILE A 276 4.38 4.13 -4.76
N ASP A 277 5.63 4.59 -4.69
CA ASP A 277 6.24 5.40 -5.77
C ASP A 277 6.52 4.49 -6.98
N PHE A 278 5.52 4.34 -7.84
CA PHE A 278 5.53 3.32 -8.90
C PHE A 278 6.44 3.72 -10.05
N ASN A 279 6.44 5.00 -10.40
CA ASN A 279 7.16 5.57 -11.53
C ASN A 279 8.46 6.31 -11.13
N LYS A 280 8.81 6.33 -9.84
CA LYS A 280 10.01 6.99 -9.27
C LYS A 280 10.00 8.51 -9.47
N ASP A 281 8.82 9.12 -9.58
CA ASP A 281 8.69 10.56 -9.83
C ASP A 281 8.76 11.42 -8.57
N GLY A 282 8.70 10.78 -7.41
CA GLY A 282 8.77 11.48 -6.17
C GLY A 282 7.44 11.56 -5.39
N LEU A 283 6.38 10.94 -5.89
CA LEU A 283 5.06 10.94 -5.27
C LEU A 283 4.59 9.50 -5.12
N LEU A 284 3.79 9.23 -4.08
CA LEU A 284 3.17 7.92 -3.96
C LEU A 284 2.00 7.83 -4.94
N ASP A 285 1.98 6.76 -5.73
CA ASP A 285 0.89 6.39 -6.60
C ASP A 285 -0.05 5.39 -5.90
N LEU A 286 -1.31 5.34 -6.32
CA LEU A 286 -2.27 4.35 -5.84
C LEU A 286 -2.30 3.14 -6.77
N ALA A 287 -1.88 1.99 -6.27
CA ALA A 287 -1.87 0.72 -6.97
C ALA A 287 -2.98 -0.22 -6.49
N PHE A 288 -3.56 -0.97 -7.43
CA PHE A 288 -4.51 -2.04 -7.18
C PHE A 288 -4.08 -3.31 -7.92
N ILE A 289 -3.87 -4.38 -7.17
CA ILE A 289 -3.60 -5.72 -7.71
C ILE A 289 -4.90 -6.50 -7.67
N LYS A 290 -5.57 -6.59 -8.82
CA LYS A 290 -6.87 -7.24 -8.96
C LYS A 290 -6.67 -8.74 -9.16
N THR A 291 -7.24 -9.55 -8.26
CA THR A 291 -6.97 -11.00 -8.22
C THR A 291 -8.15 -11.87 -8.61
N GLN A 292 -9.35 -11.30 -8.73
CA GLN A 292 -10.56 -12.01 -9.15
C GLN A 292 -11.40 -11.10 -10.07
N ASN A 293 -12.30 -11.69 -10.86
CA ASN A 293 -13.16 -10.96 -11.81
C ASN A 293 -12.35 -10.03 -12.73
N THR A 294 -11.19 -10.51 -13.19
CA THR A 294 -10.28 -9.75 -14.04
C THR A 294 -10.72 -9.83 -15.50
N GLY A 295 -10.50 -8.76 -16.26
CA GLY A 295 -10.89 -8.70 -17.68
C GLY A 295 -9.98 -9.53 -18.59
N THR A 296 -8.75 -9.79 -18.15
CA THR A 296 -7.73 -10.54 -18.89
C THR A 296 -7.68 -12.03 -18.58
N GLY A 297 -8.45 -12.52 -17.60
CA GLY A 297 -8.30 -13.88 -17.05
C GLY A 297 -6.97 -14.12 -16.32
N ARG A 298 -6.23 -13.04 -16.06
CA ARG A 298 -4.94 -13.01 -15.36
C ARG A 298 -5.02 -12.05 -14.19
N ILE A 299 -4.10 -12.15 -13.23
CA ILE A 299 -3.96 -11.12 -12.18
C ILE A 299 -3.59 -9.81 -12.87
N GLU A 300 -4.23 -8.70 -12.50
CA GLU A 300 -4.03 -7.40 -13.14
C GLU A 300 -3.42 -6.39 -12.16
N VAL A 301 -2.51 -5.56 -12.65
CA VAL A 301 -1.97 -4.42 -11.92
C VAL A 301 -2.51 -3.15 -12.55
N HIS A 302 -3.15 -2.32 -11.74
CA HIS A 302 -3.72 -1.04 -12.10
C HIS A 302 -3.07 0.05 -11.25
N VAL A 303 -2.66 1.17 -11.83
CA VAL A 303 -1.99 2.26 -11.10
C VAL A 303 -2.54 3.60 -11.52
N ALA A 304 -2.91 4.44 -10.55
CA ALA A 304 -3.23 5.85 -10.76
C ALA A 304 -2.17 6.75 -10.13
N THR A 305 -1.72 7.77 -10.87
CA THR A 305 -0.60 8.59 -10.42
C THR A 305 -0.96 9.50 -9.25
N GLY A 306 -0.04 9.68 -8.30
CA GLY A 306 -0.14 10.67 -7.23
C GLY A 306 0.02 12.11 -7.69
N ARG A 307 0.33 12.34 -8.97
CA ARG A 307 0.46 13.68 -9.54
C ARG A 307 -0.89 14.35 -9.78
N ASN A 308 -0.92 15.66 -9.52
CA ASN A 308 -2.00 16.59 -9.87
C ASN A 308 -1.95 17.05 -11.34
#